data_AF-A0A9Q4T2Y0-F1
#
_entry.id   AF-A0A9Q4T2Y0-F1
#
_cell.length_a   1.000
_cell.length_b   1.000
_cell.length_c   1.000
_cell.angle_alpha   90.00
_cell.angle_beta   90.00
_cell.angle_gamma   90.00
#
_symmetry.space_group_name_H-M   'P 1'
#
loop_
_entity.id
_entity.type
_entity.pdbx_description
1 polymer ?
#
loop_
_entity_poly.entity_id
_entity_poly.type
_entity_poly.pdbx_seq_one_letter_code
_entity_poly.pdbx_strand_id
1 'polypeptide(L)'
;MRHTEKLVLTHSSGDKLYPVMMENKATGKVAYRVVPPGGDKTEDLYETEDVEEAIQLVLKKNFSIRCETLTPSVKQKNGKSIKRSGLYSLNGTSIISFTTR
;
A
#
# COMPACT_ATOMS: atom_id res chain seq x y z
N MET A 1 -0.90 1.68 15.52
CA MET A 1 -1.64 1.10 14.37
C MET A 1 -0.68 0.91 13.21
N ARG A 2 -0.72 -0.20 12.46
CA ARG A 2 0.16 -0.43 11.29
C ARG A 2 -0.33 0.27 10.02
N HIS A 3 -1.52 0.85 10.02
CA HIS A 3 -2.13 1.54 8.88
C HIS A 3 -2.18 3.06 9.12
N THR A 4 -2.22 3.81 8.03
CA THR A 4 -2.57 5.23 8.03
C THR A 4 -3.83 5.47 7.21
N GLU A 5 -4.68 6.38 7.68
CA GLU A 5 -5.85 6.88 6.95
C GLU A 5 -5.58 8.22 6.24
N LYS A 6 -4.36 8.77 6.38
CA LYS A 6 -3.95 10.02 5.71
C LYS A 6 -3.95 9.91 4.19
N LEU A 7 -3.86 8.69 3.66
CA LEU A 7 -4.00 8.39 2.24
C LEU A 7 -4.90 7.16 2.10
N VAL A 8 -5.96 7.27 1.30
CA VAL A 8 -6.88 6.17 0.98
C VAL A 8 -6.96 6.01 -0.52
N LEU A 9 -6.60 4.83 -1.02
CA LEU A 9 -6.72 4.50 -2.44
C LEU A 9 -8.02 3.74 -2.68
N THR A 10 -8.73 4.06 -3.75
CA THR A 10 -9.92 3.33 -4.20
C THR A 10 -9.52 2.39 -5.32
N HIS A 11 -9.63 1.09 -5.07
CA HIS A 11 -9.42 0.06 -6.07
C HIS A 11 -10.61 -0.02 -7.03
N SER A 12 -10.40 -0.47 -8.27
CA SER A 12 -11.44 -0.66 -9.28
C SER A 12 -12.55 -1.65 -8.90
N SER A 13 -12.32 -2.47 -7.86
CA SER A 13 -13.33 -3.35 -7.25
C SER A 13 -14.25 -2.64 -6.26
N GLY A 14 -13.99 -1.37 -5.94
CA GLY A 14 -14.63 -0.62 -4.86
C GLY A 14 -13.92 -0.73 -3.51
N ASP A 15 -12.89 -1.57 -3.39
CA ASP A 15 -12.13 -1.73 -2.15
C ASP A 15 -11.39 -0.44 -1.76
N LYS A 16 -11.36 -0.14 -0.45
CA LYS A 16 -10.57 0.94 0.12
C LYS A 16 -9.25 0.38 0.66
N LEU A 17 -8.15 0.93 0.14
CA LEU A 17 -6.79 0.49 0.41
C LEU A 17 -6.06 1.56 1.23
N TYR A 18 -5.44 1.10 2.32
CA TYR A 18 -4.76 1.94 3.29
C TYR A 18 -3.28 1.56 3.30
N PRO A 19 -2.35 2.52 3.20
CA PRO A 19 -0.93 2.22 3.35
C PRO A 19 -0.64 1.53 4.67
N VAL A 20 0.21 0.51 4.61
CA VAL A 20 0.51 -0.36 5.75
C VAL A 20 2.02 -0.49 5.96
N MET A 21 2.44 -0.40 7.22
CA MET A 21 3.78 -0.73 7.65
C MET A 21 3.97 -2.25 7.72
N MET A 22 5.08 -2.72 7.19
CA MET A 22 5.43 -4.13 7.11
C MET A 22 6.67 -4.39 7.96
N GLU A 23 6.66 -5.50 8.68
CA GLU A 23 7.82 -5.97 9.43
C GLU A 23 8.81 -6.65 8.46
N ASN A 24 10.06 -6.26 8.54
CA ASN A 24 11.16 -6.97 7.89
C ASN A 24 11.61 -8.10 8.82
N LYS A 25 11.34 -9.35 8.43
CA LYS A 25 11.67 -10.52 9.26
C LYS A 25 13.17 -10.68 9.52
N ALA A 26 14.02 -10.17 8.64
CA ALA A 26 15.47 -10.27 8.80
C ALA A 26 16.02 -9.24 9.81
N THR A 27 15.43 -8.05 9.86
CA THR A 27 15.94 -6.93 10.67
C THR A 27 15.04 -6.56 11.86
N GLY A 28 13.81 -7.08 11.91
CA GLY A 28 12.78 -6.70 12.88
C GLY A 28 12.17 -5.31 12.65
N LYS A 29 12.67 -4.54 11.68
CA LYS A 29 12.22 -3.16 11.43
C LYS A 29 10.79 -3.13 10.88
N VAL A 30 9.97 -2.21 11.36
CA VAL A 30 8.58 -2.00 10.91
C VAL A 30 8.48 -0.66 10.20
N ALA A 31 8.32 -0.67 8.89
CA ALA A 31 8.34 0.55 8.07
C ALA A 31 7.34 0.47 6.91
N TYR A 32 6.98 1.62 6.34
CA TYR A 32 6.32 1.68 5.04
C TYR A 32 7.32 1.26 3.97
N ARG A 33 6.86 0.39 3.07
CA ARG A 33 7.63 -0.05 1.91
C ARG A 33 7.07 0.61 0.66
N VAL A 34 7.93 1.38 0.01
CA VAL A 34 7.63 2.02 -1.26
C VAL A 34 8.66 1.63 -2.31
N VAL A 35 8.25 1.66 -3.57
CA VAL A 35 9.08 1.31 -4.73
C VAL A 35 8.96 2.43 -5.75
N PRO A 36 10.08 2.94 -6.30
CA PRO A 36 10.03 3.98 -7.32
C PRO A 36 9.29 3.51 -8.58
N PRO A 37 8.73 4.44 -9.38
CA PRO A 37 8.10 4.08 -10.63
C PRO A 37 9.10 3.40 -11.58
N GLY A 38 8.74 2.23 -12.09
CA GLY A 38 9.61 1.41 -12.95
C GLY A 38 10.69 0.60 -12.20
N GLY A 39 10.79 0.73 -10.88
CA GLY A 39 11.73 -0.05 -10.06
C GLY A 39 11.29 -1.49 -9.83
N ASP A 40 12.27 -2.33 -9.50
CA ASP A 40 12.05 -3.72 -9.12
C ASP A 40 11.38 -3.81 -7.73
N LYS A 41 10.36 -4.65 -7.61
CA LYS A 41 9.51 -4.73 -6.42
C LYS A 41 10.17 -5.51 -5.25
N THR A 42 11.35 -6.07 -5.48
CA THR A 42 12.13 -6.85 -4.54
C THR A 42 13.46 -6.21 -4.21
N GLU A 43 14.10 -5.53 -5.16
CA GLU A 43 15.42 -4.92 -4.99
C GLU A 43 15.36 -3.42 -4.68
N ASP A 44 14.48 -2.66 -5.34
CA ASP A 44 14.38 -1.19 -5.20
C ASP A 44 13.45 -0.75 -4.05
N LEU A 45 13.37 -1.55 -3.00
CA LEU A 45 12.54 -1.27 -1.84
C LEU A 45 13.15 -0.15 -0.99
N TYR A 46 12.42 0.96 -0.89
CA TYR A 46 12.71 2.01 0.08
C TYR A 46 11.82 1.85 1.32
N GLU A 47 12.46 1.88 2.50
CA GLU A 47 11.80 1.73 3.80
C GLU A 47 11.84 3.06 4.58
N THR A 48 10.67 3.60 4.95
CA THR A 48 10.56 4.77 5.84
C THR A 48 9.54 4.54 6.95
N GLU A 49 9.84 5.02 8.14
CA GLU A 49 8.92 5.00 9.30
C GLU A 49 8.07 6.28 9.35
N ASP A 50 8.45 7.31 8.58
CA ASP A 50 7.71 8.56 8.48
C ASP A 50 6.54 8.42 7.50
N VAL A 51 5.34 8.56 8.03
CA VAL A 51 4.10 8.51 7.26
C VAL A 51 4.01 9.65 6.24
N GLU A 52 4.52 10.84 6.57
CA GLU A 52 4.45 12.01 5.69
C GLU A 52 5.39 11.83 4.51
N GLU A 53 6.60 11.35 4.76
CA GLU A 53 7.56 11.00 3.70
C GLU A 53 6.96 9.93 2.76
N ALA A 54 6.43 8.84 3.31
CA ALA A 54 5.83 7.77 2.53
C ALA A 54 4.70 8.29 1.62
N ILE A 55 3.83 9.15 2.15
CA ILE A 55 2.72 9.76 1.40
C ILE A 55 3.25 10.71 0.33
N GLN A 56 4.25 11.54 0.64
CA GLN A 56 4.82 12.46 -0.35
C GLN A 56 5.51 11.73 -1.50
N LEU A 57 6.19 10.61 -1.23
CA LEU A 57 6.77 9.76 -2.28
C LEU A 57 5.68 9.22 -3.22
N VAL A 58 4.54 8.80 -2.68
CA VAL A 58 3.41 8.30 -3.47
C VAL A 58 2.75 9.43 -4.27
N LEU A 59 2.39 10.54 -3.61
CA LEU A 59 1.65 11.66 -4.22
C LEU A 59 2.48 12.44 -5.24
N LYS A 60 3.73 12.77 -4.90
CA LYS A 60 4.57 13.68 -5.71
C LYS A 60 5.48 12.94 -6.68
N LYS A 61 5.92 11.74 -6.34
CA LYS A 61 6.89 10.96 -7.14
C LYS A 61 6.31 9.70 -7.76
N ASN A 62 5.00 9.44 -7.59
CA ASN A 62 4.31 8.26 -8.10
C ASN A 62 4.96 6.93 -7.68
N PHE A 63 5.53 6.90 -6.47
CA PHE A 63 6.01 5.65 -5.89
C PHE A 63 4.82 4.72 -5.65
N SER A 64 5.07 3.43 -5.81
CA SER A 64 4.10 2.42 -5.39
C SER A 64 4.30 2.14 -3.90
N ILE A 65 3.23 1.97 -3.14
CA ILE A 65 3.25 1.71 -1.69
C ILE A 65 2.47 0.45 -1.34
N ARG A 66 2.88 -0.26 -0.28
CA ARG A 66 2.13 -1.40 0.23
C ARG A 66 0.84 -0.93 0.89
N CYS A 67 -0.29 -1.46 0.45
CA CYS A 67 -1.59 -1.20 1.04
C CYS A 67 -2.34 -2.49 1.32
N GLU A 68 -3.29 -2.42 2.25
CA GLU A 68 -4.31 -3.44 2.45
C GLU A 68 -5.69 -2.86 2.79
N THR A 69 -6.73 -3.69 2.68
CA THR A 69 -8.06 -3.38 3.22
C THR A 69 -8.07 -3.59 4.73
N LEU A 70 -8.82 -2.74 5.46
CA LEU A 70 -8.97 -2.88 6.91
C LEU A 70 -9.70 -4.17 7.29
N THR A 71 -10.64 -4.61 6.46
CA THR A 71 -11.42 -5.84 6.61
C THR A 71 -11.24 -6.78 5.42
N PRO A 72 -11.46 -8.09 5.58
CA PRO A 72 -11.47 -9.02 4.47
C PRO A 72 -12.55 -8.66 3.45
N SER A 73 -12.18 -8.52 2.18
CA SER A 73 -13.10 -8.14 1.10
C SER A 73 -13.00 -9.03 -0.15
N VAL A 74 -11.91 -9.80 -0.28
CA VAL A 74 -11.70 -10.70 -1.42
C VAL A 74 -12.15 -12.10 -1.04
N LYS A 75 -13.16 -12.63 -1.73
CA LYS A 75 -13.62 -14.01 -1.58
C LYS A 75 -12.70 -14.97 -2.34
N GLN A 76 -12.15 -15.95 -1.63
CA GLN A 76 -11.41 -17.06 -2.22
C GLN A 76 -12.38 -18.16 -2.71
N LYS A 77 -11.87 -19.06 -3.57
CA LYS A 77 -12.63 -20.20 -4.12
C LYS A 77 -13.19 -21.14 -3.04
N ASN A 78 -12.54 -21.22 -1.88
CA ASN A 78 -12.96 -22.01 -0.72
C ASN A 78 -14.01 -21.30 0.16
N GLY A 79 -14.55 -20.15 -0.27
CA GLY A 79 -15.51 -19.34 0.48
C GLY A 79 -14.90 -18.43 1.56
N LYS A 80 -13.61 -18.54 1.86
CA LYS A 80 -12.93 -17.70 2.85
C LYS A 80 -12.75 -16.28 2.30
N SER A 81 -13.06 -15.27 3.12
CA SER A 81 -12.75 -13.88 2.79
C SER A 81 -11.35 -13.52 3.33
N ILE A 82 -10.54 -12.88 2.51
CA ILE A 82 -9.22 -12.35 2.89
C ILE A 82 -9.13 -10.85 2.62
N LYS A 83 -8.21 -10.18 3.29
CA LYS A 83 -7.87 -8.79 2.97
C LYS A 83 -7.28 -8.72 1.56
N ARG A 84 -7.66 -7.69 0.81
CA ARG A 84 -6.87 -7.31 -0.37
C ARG A 84 -5.59 -6.69 0.14
N SER A 85 -4.44 -7.18 -0.31
CA SER A 85 -3.15 -6.60 0.00
C SER A 85 -2.24 -6.64 -1.23
N GLY A 86 -1.36 -5.65 -1.35
CA GLY A 86 -0.54 -5.50 -2.54
C GLY A 86 0.28 -4.23 -2.55
N LEU A 87 1.06 -4.06 -3.61
CA LEU A 87 1.79 -2.83 -3.91
C LEU A 87 0.98 -2.04 -4.96
N TYR A 88 0.67 -0.79 -4.67
CA TYR A 88 -0.20 0.05 -5.50
C TYR A 88 0.41 1.41 -5.74
N SER A 89 0.27 1.94 -6.96
CA SER A 89 0.59 3.33 -7.32
C SER A 89 -0.68 4.07 -7.71
N LEU A 90 -0.65 5.41 -7.62
CA LEU A 90 -1.80 6.25 -7.98
C LEU A 90 -2.17 6.12 -9.46
N ASN A 91 -1.15 5.99 -10.31
CA ASN A 91 -1.32 5.81 -11.76
C ASN A 91 -1.39 4.33 -12.18
N GLY A 92 -1.53 3.42 -11.21
CA GLY A 92 -1.67 1.98 -11.48
C GLY A 92 -3.06 1.66 -12.04
N THR A 93 -3.15 0.65 -12.89
CA THR A 93 -4.40 0.25 -13.58
C THR A 93 -5.53 -0.15 -12.62
N SER A 94 -5.20 -0.51 -11.39
CA SER A 94 -6.14 -0.98 -10.38
C SER A 94 -6.70 0.12 -9.49
N ILE A 95 -6.11 1.33 -9.50
CA ILE A 95 -6.53 2.45 -8.66
C ILE A 95 -7.32 3.43 -9.52
N ILE A 96 -8.54 3.78 -9.08
CA ILE A 96 -9.44 4.66 -9.83
C ILE A 96 -9.55 6.07 -9.21
N SER A 97 -9.24 6.21 -7.93
CA SER A 97 -9.21 7.49 -7.23
C SER A 97 -8.46 7.37 -5.91
N PHE A 98 -8.11 8.50 -5.30
CA PHE A 98 -7.55 8.54 -3.95
C PHE A 98 -8.06 9.75 -3.17
N THR A 99 -7.90 9.71 -1.85
CA THR A 99 -8.22 10.83 -0.95
C THR A 99 -7.12 10.99 0.07
N THR A 100 -6.81 12.23 0.44
CA THR A 100 -5.84 12.58 1.47
C THR A 100 -6.54 13.32 2.61
N ARG A 101 -6.05 13.15 3.84
CA ARG A 101 -6.59 13.79 5.06
C ARG A 101 -5.48 14.43 5.88
#